data_AF-A0A8H4ERI7-F1
#
_entry.id   AF-A0A8H4ERI7-F1
#
_cell.length_a   1.000
_cell.length_b   1.000
_cell.length_c   1.000
_cell.angle_alpha   90.00
_cell.angle_beta   90.00
_cell.angle_gamma   90.00
#
_symmetry.space_group_name_H-M   'P 1'
#
loop_
_entity.id
_entity.type
_entity.pdbx_description
1 polymer ?
#
loop_
_entity_poly.entity_id
_entity_poly.type
_entity_poly.pdbx_seq_one_letter_code
_entity_poly.pdbx_strand_id
1 'polypeptide(L)'
;MIFVLDNLDISVALNKKLLNLYEVWNNMYIMSRFEEFDYQNLKDFENLIINWAQQFINIFQTYTLLELKFPKLYSWVYHTINLIRKYGTLNEFSTETYESLHKYFVKAPY
;
A
#
# COMPACT_ATOMS: atom_id res chain seq x y z
N MET A 1 4.37 -3.43 0.87
CA MET A 1 5.38 -2.50 1.44
C MET A 1 5.73 -3.02 2.81
N ILE A 2 7.01 -3.31 3.12
CA ILE A 2 7.43 -3.79 4.44
C ILE A 2 8.04 -2.61 5.17
N PHE A 3 7.43 -2.20 6.29
CA PHE A 3 7.96 -1.15 7.16
C PHE A 3 8.72 -1.83 8.30
N VAL A 4 10.01 -1.55 8.42
CA VAL A 4 10.82 -1.98 9.57
C VAL A 4 10.83 -0.83 10.57
N LEU A 5 10.38 -1.10 11.79
CA LEU A 5 10.27 -0.12 12.86
C LEU A 5 11.08 -0.63 14.05
N ASP A 6 12.31 -0.15 14.17
CA ASP A 6 13.16 -0.44 15.34
C ASP A 6 12.77 0.49 16.50
N ASN A 7 12.82 -0.02 17.73
CA ASN A 7 12.61 0.72 18.99
C ASN A 7 11.22 1.36 19.20
N LEU A 8 10.14 0.75 18.72
CA LEU A 8 8.79 1.13 19.16
C LEU A 8 8.56 0.64 20.60
N ASP A 9 8.36 1.56 21.55
CA ASP A 9 7.83 1.22 22.87
C ASP A 9 6.31 1.02 22.74
N ILE A 10 5.90 -0.24 22.55
CA ILE A 10 4.54 -0.60 22.14
C ILE A 10 3.61 -0.54 23.35
N SER A 11 3.13 0.66 23.68
CA SER A 11 1.98 0.79 24.58
C SER A 11 0.76 0.06 24.00
N VAL A 12 -0.13 -0.46 24.85
CA VAL A 12 -1.36 -1.16 24.43
C VAL A 12 -2.20 -0.31 23.48
N ALA A 13 -2.25 1.01 23.71
CA ALA A 13 -2.97 1.96 22.86
C ALA A 13 -2.32 2.11 21.47
N LEU A 14 -0.99 2.13 21.39
CA LEU A 14 -0.26 2.17 20.13
C LEU A 14 -0.45 0.88 19.33
N ASN A 15 -0.41 -0.27 20.01
CA ASN A 15 -0.62 -1.57 19.37
C ASN A 15 -2.00 -1.64 18.68
N LYS A 16 -3.05 -1.19 19.36
CA LYS A 16 -4.40 -1.14 18.80
C LYS A 16 -4.49 -0.24 17.55
N LYS A 17 -3.80 0.91 17.56
CA LYS A 17 -3.72 1.82 16.41
C LYS A 17 -2.97 1.17 15.23
N LEU A 18 -1.85 0.51 15.50
CA LEU A 18 -1.07 -0.20 14.48
C LEU A 18 -1.86 -1.36 13.86
N LEU A 19 -2.58 -2.12 14.68
CA LEU A 19 -3.41 -3.24 14.22
C LEU A 19 -4.54 -2.74 13.30
N ASN A 20 -5.23 -1.66 13.69
CA ASN A 20 -6.23 -1.02 12.83
C ASN A 20 -5.63 -0.53 11.51
N LEU A 21 -4.44 0.08 11.57
CA LEU A 21 -3.74 0.56 10.38
C LEU A 21 -3.36 -0.58 9.42
N TYR A 22 -2.97 -1.74 9.97
CA TYR A 22 -2.69 -2.94 9.19
C TYR A 22 -3.96 -3.55 8.58
N GLU A 23 -5.07 -3.58 9.32
CA GLU A 23 -6.35 -4.06 8.82
C GLU A 23 -6.85 -3.21 7.63
N VAL A 24 -6.82 -1.88 7.76
CA VAL A 24 -7.18 -0.96 6.67
C VAL A 24 -6.24 -1.13 5.47
N TRP A 25 -4.94 -1.36 5.69
CA TRP A 25 -4.00 -1.67 4.62
C TRP A 25 -4.39 -2.95 3.86
N ASN A 26 -4.77 -4.02 4.57
CA ASN A 26 -5.22 -5.26 3.93
C ASN A 26 -6.49 -5.06 3.12
N ASN A 27 -7.44 -4.26 3.61
CA ASN A 27 -8.64 -3.91 2.86
C ASN A 27 -8.31 -3.16 1.58
N MET A 28 -7.39 -2.19 1.63
CA MET A 28 -6.89 -1.50 0.45
C MET A 28 -6.19 -2.46 -0.52
N TYR A 29 -5.39 -3.39 0.00
CA TYR A 29 -4.71 -4.39 -0.82
C TYR A 29 -5.71 -5.28 -1.57
N ILE A 30 -6.77 -5.76 -0.89
CA ILE A 30 -7.82 -6.57 -1.51
C ILE A 30 -8.53 -5.75 -2.61
N MET A 31 -8.91 -4.51 -2.33
CA MET A 31 -9.54 -3.64 -3.33
C MET A 31 -8.63 -3.37 -4.53
N SER A 32 -7.32 -3.19 -4.31
CA SER A 32 -6.36 -2.97 -5.40
C SER A 32 -6.27 -4.12 -6.41
N ARG A 33 -6.72 -5.32 -6.01
CA ARG A 33 -6.72 -6.54 -6.84
C ARG A 33 -8.01 -6.72 -7.64
N PHE A 34 -8.98 -5.81 -7.56
CA PHE A 34 -10.19 -5.90 -8.36
C PHE A 34 -9.86 -5.86 -9.85
N GLU A 35 -10.52 -6.73 -10.61
CA GLU A 35 -10.36 -6.81 -12.07
C GLU A 35 -11.01 -5.62 -12.77
N GLU A 36 -12.07 -5.06 -12.19
CA GLU A 36 -12.75 -3.87 -12.70
C GLU A 36 -13.17 -2.96 -11.53
N PHE A 37 -13.04 -1.64 -11.73
CA PHE A 37 -13.50 -0.62 -10.80
C PHE A 37 -14.71 0.09 -11.38
N ASP A 38 -15.86 -0.01 -10.72
CA ASP A 38 -16.94 0.96 -10.93
C ASP A 38 -16.59 2.31 -10.27
N TYR A 39 -17.38 3.34 -10.58
CA TYR A 39 -17.16 4.69 -10.05
C TYR A 39 -17.21 4.76 -8.51
N GLN A 40 -18.08 3.95 -7.89
CA GLN A 40 -18.28 3.98 -6.44
C GLN A 40 -17.11 3.28 -5.73
N ASN A 41 -16.70 2.12 -6.21
CA ASN A 41 -15.52 1.38 -5.75
C ASN A 41 -14.26 2.25 -5.86
N LEU A 42 -14.10 2.98 -6.96
CA LEU A 42 -12.96 3.88 -7.14
C LEU A 42 -12.98 5.03 -6.12
N LYS A 43 -14.15 5.63 -5.87
CA LYS A 43 -14.32 6.69 -4.88
C LYS A 43 -14.10 6.20 -3.46
N ASP A 44 -14.59 5.01 -3.14
CA ASP A 44 -14.40 4.39 -1.82
C ASP A 44 -12.93 4.01 -1.60
N PHE A 45 -12.25 3.55 -2.65
CA PHE A 45 -10.83 3.28 -2.60
C PHE A 45 -10.00 4.55 -2.42
N GLU A 46 -10.34 5.65 -3.11
CA GLU A 46 -9.71 6.96 -2.91
C GLU A 46 -9.85 7.45 -1.46
N ASN A 47 -11.06 7.36 -0.90
CA ASN A 47 -11.32 7.73 0.50
C ASN A 47 -10.54 6.85 1.48
N LEU A 48 -10.45 5.54 1.22
CA LEU A 48 -9.68 4.61 2.04
C LEU A 48 -8.19 4.95 2.04
N ILE A 49 -7.61 5.25 0.87
CA ILE A 49 -6.20 5.65 0.74
C ILE A 49 -5.92 6.92 1.53
N ILE A 50 -6.77 7.95 1.40
CA ILE A 50 -6.59 9.23 2.10
C ILE A 50 -6.69 9.04 3.61
N ASN A 51 -7.73 8.34 4.09
CA ASN A 51 -7.93 8.10 5.51
C ASN A 51 -6.78 7.28 6.12
N TRP A 52 -6.32 6.23 5.41
CA TRP A 52 -5.18 5.44 5.84
C TRP A 52 -3.90 6.28 5.91
N ALA A 53 -3.63 7.10 4.90
CA ALA A 53 -2.45 7.96 4.87
C ALA A 53 -2.44 8.98 6.02
N GLN A 54 -3.60 9.57 6.35
CA GLN A 54 -3.73 10.47 7.50
C GLN A 54 -3.44 9.76 8.83
N GLN A 55 -3.97 8.56 9.02
CA GLN A 55 -3.69 7.75 10.23
C GLN A 55 -2.22 7.35 10.31
N PHE A 56 -1.63 6.95 9.17
CA PHE A 56 -0.21 6.61 9.07
C PHE A 56 0.67 7.79 9.49
N ILE A 57 0.43 8.96 8.91
CA ILE A 57 1.20 10.17 9.23
C ILE A 57 1.05 10.51 10.72
N ASN A 58 -0.17 10.51 11.25
CA ASN A 58 -0.41 10.82 12.66
C ASN A 58 0.34 9.87 13.62
N ILE A 59 0.39 8.58 13.31
CA ILE A 59 1.09 7.59 14.14
C ILE A 59 2.61 7.74 14.03
N PHE A 60 3.15 7.92 12.82
CA PHE A 60 4.61 7.87 12.61
C PHE A 60 5.29 9.23 12.72
N GLN A 61 4.57 10.34 12.63
CA GLN A 61 5.13 11.68 12.80
C GLN A 61 5.72 11.87 14.20
N THR A 62 5.20 11.19 15.22
CA THR A 62 5.75 11.25 16.58
C THR A 62 7.07 10.49 16.75
N TYR A 63 7.37 9.53 15.86
CA TYR A 63 8.55 8.66 15.96
C TYR A 63 9.60 8.95 14.89
N THR A 64 9.25 9.69 13.83
CA THR A 64 10.14 9.92 12.70
C THR A 64 10.62 11.37 12.72
N LEU A 65 11.94 11.57 12.80
CA LEU A 65 12.57 12.90 12.66
C LEU A 65 12.53 13.41 11.21
N LEU A 66 12.34 12.50 10.24
CA LEU A 66 12.10 12.84 8.85
C LEU A 66 10.65 13.29 8.69
N GLU A 67 10.40 14.28 7.83
CA GLU A 67 9.06 14.75 7.42
C GLU A 67 8.21 13.68 6.69
N LEU A 68 8.43 12.38 6.95
CA LEU A 68 7.73 11.25 6.35
C LEU A 68 7.74 11.28 4.81
N LYS A 69 8.83 11.80 4.22
CA LYS A 69 9.04 11.90 2.78
C LYS A 69 9.37 10.54 2.19
N PHE A 70 8.34 9.72 2.01
CA PHE A 70 8.44 8.44 1.31
C PHE A 70 7.90 8.62 -0.12
N PRO A 71 8.77 8.68 -1.16
CA PRO A 71 8.31 8.84 -2.54
C PRO A 71 7.32 7.77 -2.97
N LYS A 72 7.50 6.54 -2.48
CA LYS A 72 6.57 5.42 -2.71
C LYS A 72 5.19 5.66 -2.09
N LEU A 73 5.15 6.16 -0.85
CA LEU A 73 3.89 6.51 -0.18
C LEU A 73 3.17 7.65 -0.91
N TYR A 74 3.92 8.69 -1.29
CA TYR A 74 3.39 9.81 -2.05
C TYR A 74 2.79 9.36 -3.38
N SER A 75 3.53 8.54 -4.14
CA SER A 75 3.03 7.97 -5.40
C SER A 75 1.78 7.13 -5.19
N TRP A 76 1.73 6.34 -4.12
CA TRP A 76 0.57 5.52 -3.79
C TRP A 76 -0.66 6.36 -3.45
N VAL A 77 -0.50 7.47 -2.72
CA VAL A 77 -1.62 8.32 -2.32
C VAL A 77 -2.16 9.15 -3.50
N TYR A 78 -1.28 9.74 -4.31
CA TYR A 78 -1.69 10.72 -5.31
C TYR A 78 -1.83 10.19 -6.75
N HIS A 79 -1.21 9.06 -7.08
CA HIS A 79 -1.18 8.57 -8.46
C HIS A 79 -1.96 7.28 -8.67
N THR A 80 -2.25 6.50 -7.63
CA THR A 80 -2.95 5.20 -7.74
C THR A 80 -4.31 5.31 -8.43
N ILE A 81 -5.16 6.26 -8.02
CA ILE A 81 -6.49 6.45 -8.61
C ILE A 81 -6.39 6.88 -10.08
N ASN A 82 -5.44 7.74 -10.42
CA ASN A 82 -5.22 8.18 -11.80
C ASN A 82 -4.69 7.04 -12.68
N LEU A 83 -3.86 6.15 -12.13
CA LEU A 83 -3.40 4.95 -12.83
C LEU A 83 -4.57 4.00 -13.10
N ILE A 84 -5.41 3.71 -12.11
CA ILE A 84 -6.60 2.85 -12.30
C ILE A 84 -7.54 3.46 -13.35
N ARG A 85 -7.82 4.76 -13.30
CA ARG A 85 -8.66 5.42 -14.31
C ARG A 85 -8.11 5.32 -15.72
N LYS A 86 -6.78 5.33 -15.88
CA LYS A 86 -6.13 5.32 -17.19
C LYS A 86 -5.94 3.91 -17.76
N TYR A 87 -5.70 2.92 -16.90
CA TYR A 87 -5.29 1.57 -17.29
C TYR A 87 -6.24 0.47 -16.82
N GLY A 88 -7.33 0.82 -16.13
CA GLY A 88 -8.36 -0.13 -15.67
C GLY A 88 -7.99 -0.89 -14.39
N THR A 89 -6.74 -1.37 -14.28
CA THR A 89 -6.30 -2.16 -13.11
C THR A 89 -4.89 -1.80 -12.64
N LEU A 90 -4.59 -2.11 -11.38
CA LEU A 90 -3.23 -2.04 -10.85
C LEU A 90 -2.42 -3.30 -11.15
N ASN A 91 -3.08 -4.43 -11.42
CA ASN A 91 -2.44 -5.73 -11.60
C ASN A 91 -1.59 -5.83 -12.86
N GLU A 92 -1.94 -5.09 -13.92
CA GLU A 92 -1.13 -5.00 -15.13
C GLU A 92 0.25 -4.37 -14.89
N PHE A 93 0.45 -3.64 -13.79
CA PHE A 93 1.74 -3.06 -13.40
C PHE A 93 2.60 -3.99 -12.55
N SER A 94 2.11 -5.17 -12.16
CA SER A 94 2.88 -6.09 -11.33
C SER A 94 4.01 -6.73 -12.14
N THR A 95 5.20 -6.81 -11.55
CA THR A 95 6.32 -7.59 -12.10
C THR A 95 6.14 -9.09 -11.89
N GLU A 96 4.95 -9.54 -11.45
CA GLU A 96 4.67 -10.92 -11.05
C GLU A 96 4.92 -11.90 -12.22
N THR A 97 4.56 -11.49 -13.45
CA THR A 97 4.87 -12.23 -14.67
C THR A 97 6.37 -12.28 -14.96
N TYR A 98 7.07 -11.14 -14.83
CA TYR A 98 8.52 -11.07 -15.03
C TYR A 98 9.28 -11.91 -13.99
N GLU A 99 8.92 -11.83 -12.72
CA GLU A 99 9.52 -12.59 -11.63
C GLU A 99 9.29 -14.09 -11.78
N SER A 100 8.08 -14.50 -12.21
CA SER A 100 7.76 -15.89 -12.52
C SER A 100 8.58 -16.43 -13.69
N LEU A 101 8.71 -15.63 -14.77
CA LEU A 101 9.56 -15.98 -15.91
C LEU A 101 11.03 -16.07 -15.51
N HIS A 102 11.55 -15.06 -14.80
CA HIS A 102 12.93 -15.06 -14.33
C HIS A 102 13.23 -16.28 -13.45
N LYS A 103 12.31 -16.62 -12.54
CA LYS A 103 12.43 -17.83 -11.71
C LYS A 103 12.46 -19.11 -12.55
N TYR A 104 11.63 -19.19 -13.59
CA TYR A 104 11.58 -20.35 -14.48
C TYR A 104 12.86 -20.50 -15.31
N PHE A 105 13.31 -19.43 -15.95
CA PHE A 105 14.44 -19.47 -16.89
C PHE A 105 15.82 -19.45 -16.23
N VAL A 106 15.96 -18.86 -15.04
CA VAL A 106 17.27 -18.73 -14.37
C VAL A 106 17.52 -19.88 -13.37
N LYS A 107 16.47 -20.51 -12.83
CA LYS A 107 16.61 -21.62 -11.87
C LYS A 107 16.38 -23.01 -12.45
N ALA A 108 15.95 -23.15 -13.71
CA ALA A 108 15.98 -24.45 -14.37
C ALA A 108 17.45 -24.86 -14.58
N PRO A 109 17.90 -26.01 -14.04
CA PRO A 109 19.25 -26.51 -14.34
C PRO A 109 19.30 -26.89 -15.83
N TYR A 110 20.40 -26.50 -16.48
CA TYR A 110 20.71 -26.84 -17.87
C TYR A 110 20.75 -28.34 -18.11
#